data_AF-A0A9E2WV47-F1
#
_entry.id   AF-A0A9E2WV47-F1
#
_cell.length_a   1.000
_cell.length_b   1.000
_cell.length_c   1.000
_cell.angle_alpha   90.00
_cell.angle_beta   90.00
_cell.angle_gamma   90.00
#
_symmetry.space_group_name_H-M   'P 1'
#
loop_
_entity.id
_entity.type
_entity.pdbx_description
1 polymer ?
#
loop_
_entity_poly.entity_id
_entity_poly.type
_entity_poly.pdbx_seq_one_letter_code
_entity_poly.pdbx_strand_id
1 'polypeptide(L)'
;MAGDFIHKILKTLLGKASSQAPEQKVTMTQQMEALLPSAVSDRRIDVRFAVRTPCHYELVEGPDSRTALVRGKAYSLNISAEGILLLLDRKPEHRQLVAIHNPALQRQQTVPLFEVRWTTQLPAGASQERYLAGCHLTFGRFPYFLLQRNHLDQNISGLSL
;
A
#
# COMPACT_ATOMS: atom_id res chain seq x y z
N MET A 1 20.89 6.11 -3.18
CA MET A 1 20.25 6.63 -4.42
C MET A 1 18.84 6.05 -4.71
N ALA A 2 18.14 5.41 -3.75
CA ALA A 2 16.82 4.79 -3.98
C ALA A 2 15.62 5.58 -3.41
N GLY A 3 15.85 6.55 -2.52
CA GLY A 3 14.80 7.31 -1.84
C GLY A 3 14.04 8.29 -2.75
N ASP A 4 14.78 9.00 -3.61
CA ASP A 4 14.22 10.06 -4.47
C ASP A 4 13.22 9.52 -5.49
N PHE A 5 13.45 8.28 -5.95
CA PHE A 5 12.58 7.62 -6.92
C PHE A 5 11.20 7.30 -6.34
N ILE A 6 11.14 6.80 -5.10
CA ILE A 6 9.88 6.54 -4.41
C ILE A 6 9.12 7.85 -4.17
N HIS A 7 9.82 8.92 -3.81
CA HIS A 7 9.21 10.24 -3.62
C HIS A 7 8.61 10.80 -4.91
N LYS A 8 9.29 10.59 -6.05
CA LYS A 8 8.80 10.99 -7.37
C LYS A 8 7.52 10.25 -7.77
N ILE A 9 7.46 8.94 -7.60
CA ILE A 9 6.25 8.15 -7.88
C ILE A 9 5.07 8.63 -7.02
N LEU A 10 5.29 8.81 -5.71
CA LEU A 10 4.24 9.24 -4.80
C LEU A 10 3.70 10.64 -5.16
N LYS A 11 4.58 11.61 -5.48
CA LYS A 11 4.15 12.95 -5.94
C LYS A 11 3.30 12.90 -7.21
N THR A 12 3.65 12.03 -8.14
CA THR A 12 2.94 11.91 -9.43
C THR A 12 1.53 11.35 -9.26
N LEU A 13 1.33 10.43 -8.30
CA LEU A 13 0.02 9.88 -7.97
C LEU A 13 -0.89 10.89 -7.24
N LEU A 14 -0.32 11.74 -6.38
CA LEU A 14 -1.07 12.83 -5.73
C LEU A 14 -1.51 13.92 -6.72
N GLY A 15 -0.66 14.30 -7.68
CA GLY A 15 -0.98 15.35 -8.66
C GLY A 15 -2.10 14.98 -9.65
N LYS A 16 -2.35 13.69 -9.88
CA LYS A 16 -3.45 13.23 -10.75
C LYS A 16 -4.83 13.29 -10.07
N ALA A 17 -4.89 13.38 -8.75
CA ALA A 17 -6.15 13.49 -8.01
C ALA A 17 -6.75 14.92 -8.02
N SER A 18 -5.98 15.94 -8.42
CA SER A 18 -6.36 17.36 -8.27
C SER A 18 -6.71 18.08 -9.57
N SER A 19 -6.96 17.38 -10.69
CA SER A 19 -7.29 18.06 -11.94
C SER A 19 -8.47 17.40 -12.65
N GLN A 20 -9.68 17.77 -12.24
CA GLN A 20 -10.81 18.00 -13.15
C GLN A 20 -11.81 18.99 -12.53
N ALA A 21 -11.87 20.20 -13.09
CA ALA A 21 -13.10 20.97 -13.28
C ALA A 21 -12.82 22.10 -14.30
N PRO A 22 -13.54 22.16 -15.43
CA PRO A 22 -13.80 23.43 -16.09
C PRO A 22 -15.19 23.93 -15.66
N GLU A 23 -15.25 25.19 -15.25
CA GLU A 23 -16.46 25.95 -15.03
C GLU A 23 -17.19 26.22 -16.36
N GLN A 24 -18.51 26.03 -16.39
CA GLN A 24 -19.38 26.79 -17.30
C GLN A 24 -20.74 27.04 -16.64
N LYS A 25 -21.05 28.34 -16.55
CA LYS A 25 -22.22 29.00 -15.97
C LYS A 25 -23.40 28.87 -16.94
N VAL A 26 -24.64 28.70 -16.44
CA VAL A 26 -25.88 29.41 -16.86
C VAL A 26 -27.14 28.73 -16.30
N THR A 27 -27.85 29.54 -15.50
CA THR A 27 -29.30 29.72 -15.30
C THR A 27 -30.23 28.58 -14.88
N MET A 28 -30.95 28.91 -13.81
CA MET A 28 -31.83 28.18 -12.92
C MET A 28 -33.25 28.00 -13.48
N THR A 29 -33.76 26.76 -13.49
CA THR A 29 -35.20 26.50 -13.29
C THR A 29 -35.38 25.15 -12.58
N GLN A 30 -36.10 25.21 -11.46
CA GLN A 30 -36.30 24.16 -10.47
C GLN A 30 -37.08 22.96 -11.05
N GLN A 31 -36.48 21.78 -11.02
CA GLN A 31 -37.22 20.51 -10.98
C GLN A 31 -36.55 19.58 -9.97
N MET A 32 -37.39 19.05 -9.09
CA MET A 32 -37.06 18.10 -8.02
C MET A 32 -36.32 16.89 -8.57
N GLU A 33 -35.09 16.70 -8.11
CA GLU A 33 -34.54 15.40 -7.76
C GLU A 33 -33.52 15.71 -6.68
N ALA A 34 -33.79 15.32 -5.44
CA ALA A 34 -32.85 15.55 -4.36
C ALA A 34 -31.55 14.83 -4.72
N LEU A 35 -30.55 15.61 -5.13
CA LEU A 35 -29.16 15.20 -5.28
C LEU A 35 -28.76 14.56 -3.96
N LEU A 36 -28.82 13.23 -3.92
CA LEU A 36 -28.13 12.46 -2.89
C LEU A 36 -26.71 13.03 -2.84
N PRO A 37 -26.19 13.46 -1.67
CA PRO A 37 -24.79 13.77 -1.58
C PRO A 37 -24.07 12.54 -2.11
N SER A 38 -23.29 12.72 -3.19
CA SER A 38 -22.41 11.68 -3.72
C SER A 38 -21.79 11.04 -2.50
N ALA A 39 -22.14 9.78 -2.23
CA ALA A 39 -21.66 9.09 -1.07
C ALA A 39 -20.15 9.03 -1.26
N VAL A 40 -19.45 10.03 -0.70
CA VAL A 40 -18.05 9.96 -0.31
C VAL A 40 -18.10 8.88 0.74
N SER A 41 -18.11 7.67 0.21
CA SER A 41 -18.27 6.47 0.98
C SER A 41 -17.03 6.51 1.84
N ASP A 42 -17.26 6.71 3.14
CA ASP A 42 -16.25 6.62 4.16
C ASP A 42 -15.85 5.14 4.21
N ARG A 43 -15.06 4.72 3.21
CA ARG A 43 -14.92 3.29 2.82
C ARG A 43 -13.99 2.53 3.74
N ARG A 44 -13.39 3.17 4.74
CA ARG A 44 -12.41 2.53 5.62
C ARG A 44 -12.53 3.08 7.04
N ILE A 45 -12.93 2.20 7.95
CA ILE A 45 -12.99 2.45 9.40
C ILE A 45 -11.57 2.46 10.01
N ASP A 46 -10.63 1.78 9.35
CA ASP A 46 -9.24 1.62 9.81
C ASP A 46 -8.32 2.80 9.46
N VAL A 47 -7.68 3.37 10.49
CA VAL A 47 -6.61 4.38 10.33
C VAL A 47 -5.37 3.74 9.71
N ARG A 48 -4.83 4.37 8.65
CA ARG A 48 -3.59 3.95 7.98
C ARG A 48 -2.44 4.90 8.25
N PHE A 49 -1.27 4.32 8.52
CA PHE A 49 -0.02 5.05 8.73
C PHE A 49 0.90 4.89 7.53
N ALA A 50 1.47 6.01 7.05
CA ALA A 50 2.54 5.96 6.07
C ALA A 50 3.85 5.57 6.77
N VAL A 51 4.48 4.48 6.33
CA VAL A 51 5.71 3.95 6.96
C VAL A 51 6.90 3.84 6.00
N ARG A 52 6.68 3.66 4.70
CA ARG A 52 7.72 3.60 3.64
C ARG A 52 8.97 2.77 4.02
N THR A 53 8.78 1.60 4.65
CA THR A 53 9.90 0.77 5.13
C THR A 53 10.24 -0.34 4.13
N PRO A 54 11.53 -0.66 3.93
CA PRO A 54 11.93 -1.83 3.14
C PRO A 54 11.54 -3.12 3.86
N CYS A 55 11.09 -4.11 3.11
CA CYS A 55 10.79 -5.45 3.61
C CYS A 55 11.12 -6.52 2.57
N HIS A 56 11.12 -7.77 3.01
CA HIS A 56 11.17 -8.93 2.13
C HIS A 56 9.82 -9.62 2.14
N TYR A 57 9.51 -10.30 1.05
CA TYR A 57 8.29 -11.08 0.96
C TYR A 57 8.58 -12.47 0.41
N GLU A 58 7.68 -13.38 0.74
CA GLU A 58 7.63 -14.71 0.14
C GLU A 58 6.23 -14.94 -0.41
N LEU A 59 6.15 -15.33 -1.68
CA LEU A 59 4.93 -15.73 -2.36
C LEU A 59 4.88 -17.25 -2.45
N VAL A 60 3.70 -17.77 -2.16
CA VAL A 60 3.38 -19.20 -2.33
C VAL A 60 2.97 -19.41 -3.80
N GLU A 61 3.76 -20.16 -4.56
CA GLU A 61 3.44 -20.53 -5.95
C GLU A 61 3.10 -22.03 -6.07
N GLY A 62 2.03 -22.33 -6.82
CA GLY A 62 1.66 -23.68 -7.25
C GLY A 62 0.44 -24.28 -6.50
N PRO A 63 -0.37 -25.11 -7.18
CA PRO A 63 -1.56 -25.73 -6.59
C PRO A 63 -1.29 -27.00 -5.75
N ASP A 64 -0.16 -27.71 -5.93
CA ASP A 64 0.07 -29.02 -5.28
C ASP A 64 1.54 -29.32 -4.95
N SER A 65 1.74 -29.92 -3.76
CA SER A 65 2.88 -30.68 -3.17
C SER A 65 4.35 -30.28 -3.39
N ARG A 66 4.66 -29.40 -4.35
CA ARG A 66 5.95 -28.74 -4.57
C ARG A 66 5.73 -27.24 -4.62
N THR A 67 5.18 -26.70 -3.54
CA THR A 67 5.01 -25.26 -3.36
C THR A 67 6.37 -24.57 -3.57
N ALA A 68 6.51 -23.88 -4.70
CA ALA A 68 7.68 -23.07 -4.94
C ALA A 68 7.51 -21.79 -4.12
N LEU A 69 8.52 -21.46 -3.34
CA LEU A 69 8.54 -20.23 -2.56
C LEU A 69 9.33 -19.17 -3.32
N VAL A 70 8.63 -18.17 -3.86
CA VAL A 70 9.28 -17.07 -4.55
C VAL A 70 9.56 -15.95 -3.56
N ARG A 71 10.84 -15.64 -3.40
CA ARG A 71 11.31 -14.55 -2.53
C ARG A 71 11.59 -13.30 -3.34
N GLY A 72 11.24 -12.14 -2.79
CA GLY A 72 11.52 -10.86 -3.42
C GLY A 72 11.69 -9.72 -2.43
N LYS A 73 11.96 -8.52 -2.97
CA LYS A 73 12.12 -7.29 -2.21
C LYS A 73 10.90 -6.41 -2.39
N ALA A 74 10.45 -5.81 -1.31
CA ALA A 74 9.31 -4.91 -1.31
C ALA A 74 9.56 -3.66 -0.47
N TYR A 75 8.68 -2.68 -0.65
CA TYR A 75 8.51 -1.58 0.28
C TYR A 75 7.08 -1.59 0.82
N SER A 76 6.95 -1.53 2.15
CA SER A 76 5.68 -1.22 2.81
C SER A 76 5.43 0.27 2.74
N LEU A 77 4.39 0.70 2.03
CA LEU A 77 4.08 2.11 1.83
C LEU A 77 3.17 2.65 2.94
N ASN A 78 2.12 1.90 3.26
CA ASN A 78 1.24 2.18 4.39
C ASN A 78 0.71 0.90 5.03
N ILE A 79 0.30 1.02 6.29
CA ILE A 79 -0.16 -0.10 7.12
C ILE A 79 -1.37 0.31 7.97
N SER A 80 -2.24 -0.66 8.28
CA SER A 80 -3.24 -0.62 9.35
C SER A 80 -3.18 -1.93 10.15
N ALA A 81 -4.14 -2.12 11.06
CA ALA A 81 -4.30 -3.37 11.79
C ALA A 81 -4.54 -4.56 10.84
N GLU A 82 -5.39 -4.37 9.84
CA GLU A 82 -5.84 -5.45 8.94
C GLU A 82 -5.19 -5.42 7.56
N GLY A 83 -4.41 -4.40 7.22
CA GLY A 83 -3.97 -4.22 5.84
C GLY A 83 -2.61 -3.59 5.66
N ILE A 84 -2.02 -3.86 4.50
CA ILE A 84 -0.75 -3.30 4.07
C ILE A 84 -0.78 -2.99 2.58
N LEU A 85 -0.19 -1.85 2.20
CA LEU A 85 0.09 -1.51 0.81
C LEU A 85 1.57 -1.78 0.53
N LEU A 86 1.83 -2.62 -0.47
CA LEU A 86 3.17 -3.00 -0.89
C LEU A 86 3.52 -2.44 -2.26
N LEU A 87 4.79 -2.10 -2.43
CA LEU A 87 5.44 -1.94 -3.72
C LEU A 87 6.33 -3.16 -3.95
N LEU A 88 5.97 -3.99 -4.95
CA LEU A 88 6.63 -5.25 -5.27
C LEU A 88 7.50 -5.13 -6.52
N ASP A 89 8.55 -5.96 -6.56
CA ASP A 89 9.45 -6.16 -7.70
C ASP A 89 8.97 -7.23 -8.69
N ARG A 90 7.93 -7.99 -8.32
CA ARG A 90 7.28 -8.99 -9.19
C ARG A 90 5.76 -8.85 -9.11
N LYS A 91 5.08 -9.32 -10.16
CA LYS A 91 3.63 -9.36 -10.21
C LYS A 91 3.12 -10.51 -9.34
N PRO A 92 2.31 -10.26 -8.30
CA PRO A 92 1.61 -11.34 -7.59
C PRO A 92 0.36 -11.79 -8.37
N GLU A 93 -0.06 -13.02 -8.10
CA GLU A 93 -1.33 -13.58 -8.59
C GLU A 93 -2.53 -13.07 -7.77
N HIS A 94 -3.73 -13.15 -8.37
CA HIS A 94 -4.96 -12.75 -7.67
C HIS A 94 -5.20 -13.63 -6.44
N ARG A 95 -5.46 -13.01 -5.28
CA ARG A 95 -5.66 -13.69 -3.98
C ARG A 95 -4.49 -14.56 -3.53
N GLN A 96 -3.30 -14.33 -4.09
CA GLN A 96 -2.11 -15.03 -3.64
C GLN A 96 -1.80 -14.68 -2.19
N LEU A 97 -1.34 -15.67 -1.41
CA LEU A 97 -0.82 -15.44 -0.07
C LEU A 97 0.62 -14.93 -0.13
N VAL A 98 0.88 -13.90 0.66
CA VAL A 98 2.20 -13.28 0.81
C VAL A 98 2.59 -13.25 2.28
N ALA A 99 3.74 -13.85 2.58
CA ALA A 99 4.42 -13.72 3.87
C ALA A 99 5.29 -12.46 3.83
N ILE A 100 5.21 -11.62 4.86
CA ILE A 100 5.94 -10.34 4.90
C ILE A 100 6.92 -10.35 6.05
N HIS A 101 8.20 -10.17 5.73
CA HIS A 101 9.30 -10.09 6.67
C HIS A 101 9.83 -8.67 6.73
N ASN A 102 9.46 -7.94 7.79
CA ASN A 102 10.00 -6.62 8.04
C ASN A 102 11.22 -6.71 8.97
N PRO A 103 12.41 -6.22 8.58
CA PRO A 103 13.58 -6.20 9.45
C PRO A 103 13.33 -5.51 10.81
N ALA A 104 12.48 -4.49 10.84
CA ALA A 104 12.11 -3.79 12.07
C ALA A 104 11.27 -4.65 13.04
N LEU A 105 10.74 -5.79 12.57
CA LEU A 105 9.94 -6.74 13.34
C LEU A 105 10.66 -8.08 13.56
N GLN A 106 11.98 -8.16 13.36
CA GLN A 106 12.76 -9.42 13.44
C GLN A 106 12.62 -10.20 14.75
N ARG A 107 12.21 -9.57 15.86
CA ARG A 107 11.99 -10.26 17.14
C ARG A 107 10.69 -11.06 17.21
N GLN A 108 9.86 -11.04 16.16
CA GLN A 108 8.59 -11.76 16.12
C GLN A 108 8.81 -13.22 15.70
N GLN A 109 8.22 -14.16 16.45
CA GLN A 109 8.34 -15.60 16.19
C GLN A 109 7.46 -16.08 15.03
N THR A 110 6.38 -15.35 14.70
CA THR A 110 5.42 -15.74 13.66
C THR A 110 5.39 -14.72 12.55
N VAL A 111 5.41 -15.20 11.30
CA VAL A 111 5.30 -14.37 10.11
C VAL A 111 3.82 -14.23 9.74
N PRO A 112 3.25 -13.03 9.71
CA PRO A 112 1.87 -12.83 9.28
C PRO A 112 1.72 -13.13 7.78
N LEU A 113 0.59 -13.74 7.42
CA LEU A 113 0.21 -14.00 6.03
C LEU A 113 -0.88 -13.03 5.60
N PHE A 114 -0.67 -12.43 4.44
CA PHE A 114 -1.62 -11.54 3.82
C PHE A 114 -2.12 -12.10 2.50
N GLU A 115 -3.36 -11.84 2.15
CA GLU A 115 -3.91 -12.12 0.84
C GLU A 115 -3.85 -10.87 -0.05
N VAL A 116 -3.40 -11.03 -1.29
CA VAL A 116 -3.41 -9.97 -2.30
C VAL A 116 -4.84 -9.71 -2.77
N ARG A 117 -5.38 -8.54 -2.44
CA ARG A 117 -6.78 -8.16 -2.76
C ARG A 117 -6.90 -7.46 -4.11
N TRP A 118 -5.90 -6.68 -4.48
CA TRP A 118 -5.80 -6.04 -5.78
C TRP A 118 -4.33 -5.77 -6.12
N THR A 119 -4.05 -5.66 -7.41
CA THR A 119 -2.72 -5.33 -7.91
C THR A 119 -2.84 -4.33 -9.06
N THR A 120 -1.89 -3.40 -9.14
CA THR A 120 -1.82 -2.41 -10.21
C THR A 120 -0.36 -2.22 -10.62
N GLN A 121 -0.07 -2.42 -11.90
CA GLN A 121 1.25 -2.13 -12.46
C GLN A 121 1.47 -0.62 -12.50
N LEU A 122 2.63 -0.16 -12.07
CA LEU A 122 3.00 1.25 -12.15
C LEU A 122 3.50 1.58 -13.56
N PRO A 123 3.03 2.68 -14.18
CA PRO A 123 3.46 3.06 -15.52
C PRO A 123 4.98 3.28 -15.56
N ALA A 124 5.60 2.71 -16.59
CA ALA A 124 7.04 2.57 -16.74
C ALA A 124 7.76 3.92 -16.88
N GLY A 125 8.26 4.44 -15.76
CA GLY A 125 9.32 5.45 -15.71
C GLY A 125 10.61 4.92 -15.07
N ALA A 126 10.67 3.61 -14.79
CA ALA A 126 11.78 2.93 -14.15
C ALA A 126 12.31 1.83 -15.07
N SER A 127 13.60 1.52 -14.95
CA SER A 127 14.27 0.42 -15.66
C SER A 127 13.69 -0.98 -15.36
N GLN A 128 12.80 -1.11 -14.37
CA GLN A 128 12.18 -2.36 -13.95
C GLN A 128 10.70 -2.15 -13.65
N GLU A 129 9.89 -3.13 -14.02
CA GLU A 129 8.47 -3.15 -13.68
C GLU A 129 8.27 -3.16 -12.17
N ARG A 130 7.24 -2.45 -11.71
CA ARG A 130 6.87 -2.37 -10.29
C ARG A 130 5.37 -2.50 -10.15
N TYR A 131 4.96 -3.14 -9.07
CA TYR A 131 3.56 -3.45 -8.82
C TYR A 131 3.14 -2.90 -7.47
N LEU A 132 2.03 -2.16 -7.43
CA LEU A 132 1.34 -1.85 -6.19
C LEU A 132 0.38 -2.99 -5.88
N ALA A 133 0.45 -3.52 -4.66
CA ALA A 133 -0.45 -4.56 -4.19
C ALA A 133 -1.06 -4.17 -2.85
N GLY A 134 -2.40 -4.10 -2.81
CA GLY A 134 -3.13 -3.96 -1.56
C GLY A 134 -3.40 -5.33 -0.97
N CYS A 135 -2.90 -5.58 0.23
CA CYS A 135 -3.01 -6.88 0.89
C CYS A 135 -3.82 -6.76 2.20
N HIS A 136 -4.55 -7.81 2.52
CA HIS A 136 -5.34 -7.95 3.74
C HIS A 136 -4.79 -9.07 4.61
N LEU A 137 -4.73 -8.87 5.93
CA LEU A 137 -4.22 -9.85 6.87
C LEU A 137 -5.17 -11.06 6.93
N THR A 138 -4.65 -12.23 6.59
CA THR A 138 -5.46 -13.47 6.56
C THR A 138 -5.11 -14.37 7.74
N PHE A 139 -3.84 -14.40 8.15
CA PHE A 139 -3.40 -15.25 9.27
C PHE A 139 -2.27 -14.60 10.09
N GLY A 140 -2.29 -14.87 11.39
CA GLY A 140 -1.28 -14.39 12.33
C GLY A 140 -1.56 -12.99 12.90
N ARG A 141 -0.58 -12.43 13.62
CA ARG A 141 -0.68 -11.10 14.23
C ARG A 141 0.31 -10.17 13.56
N PHE A 142 -0.15 -9.00 13.13
CA PHE A 142 0.69 -7.97 12.55
C PHE A 142 0.78 -6.76 13.51
N PRO A 143 1.91 -6.56 14.21
CA PRO A 143 2.06 -5.48 15.19
C PRO A 143 2.36 -4.15 14.49
N TYR A 144 1.40 -3.65 13.72
CA TYR A 144 1.52 -2.43 12.91
C TYR A 144 1.96 -1.20 13.70
N PHE A 145 1.57 -1.09 14.96
CA PHE A 145 1.94 0.01 15.86
C PHE A 145 3.45 0.09 16.14
N LEU A 146 4.18 -1.04 16.08
CA LEU A 146 5.64 -1.04 16.23
C LEU A 146 6.33 -0.42 15.01
N LEU A 147 5.80 -0.68 13.81
CA LEU A 147 6.28 -0.04 12.58
C LEU A 147 5.96 1.45 12.54
N GLN A 148 4.77 1.82 13.04
CA GLN A 148 4.38 3.22 13.21
C GLN A 148 5.34 3.96 14.15
N ARG A 149 5.63 3.37 15.33
CA ARG A 149 6.54 3.98 16.31
C ARG A 149 7.95 4.17 15.76
N ASN A 150 8.52 3.14 15.15
CA ASN A 150 9.86 3.23 14.56
C ASN A 150 9.93 4.30 13.46
N HIS A 151 8.87 4.47 12.66
CA HIS A 151 8.80 5.55 11.68
C HIS A 151 8.74 6.94 12.34
N LEU A 152 7.99 7.10 13.44
CA LEU A 152 7.96 8.36 14.20
C LEU A 152 9.33 8.69 14.80
N ASP A 153 9.99 7.71 15.43
CA ASP A 153 11.30 7.90 16.07
C ASP A 153 12.38 8.29 15.05
N GLN A 154 12.34 7.75 13.82
CA GLN A 154 13.23 8.16 12.73
C GLN A 154 13.02 9.61 12.29
N ASN A 155 11.77 10.11 12.29
CA ASN A 155 11.50 11.50 11.93
C ASN A 155 11.93 12.48 13.04
N ILE A 156 11.83 12.08 14.32
CA ILE A 156 12.27 12.91 15.44
C ILE A 156 13.80 12.97 15.51
N SER A 157 14.48 11.85 15.24
CA SER A 157 15.95 11.79 15.20
C SER A 157 16.57 12.65 14.09
N GLY A 158 15.80 13.00 13.05
CA GLY A 158 16.21 13.93 11.99
C GLY A 158 16.01 15.41 12.33
N LEU A 159 15.40 15.74 13.48
CA LEU A 159 15.15 17.11 13.94
C LEU A 159 16.06 17.53 15.10
N SER A 160 17.11 16.76 15.41
CA SER A 160 18.15 17.19 16.35
C SER A 160 19.13 18.13 15.63
N LEU A 161 18.85 19.43 15.71
CA LEU A 161 19.79 20.53 15.56
C LEU A 161 19.60 21.48 16.74
#